data_AF-A0A0F9JR16-F1
#
_entry.id   AF-A0A0F9JR16-F1
#
_cell.length_a   1.000
_cell.length_b   1.000
_cell.length_c   1.000
_cell.angle_alpha   90.00
_cell.angle_beta   90.00
_cell.angle_gamma   90.00
#
_symmetry.space_group_name_H-M   'P 1'
#
loop_
_entity.id
_entity.type
_entity.pdbx_description
1 polymer ?
#
loop_
_entity_poly.entity_id
_entity_poly.type
_entity_poly.pdbx_seq_one_letter_code
_entity_poly.pdbx_strand_id
1 'polypeptide(L)' 'MEIAPAKSLGSLLEHVRTGGRLGVFTYLRSTIIDAKVLRRFEKQGEWLLREEGDGYRLRAGRGSVYLLPGQLKLITD' A
#
# COMPACT_ATOMS: atom_id res chain seq x y z
N MET A 1 1.97 6.56 13.35
CA MET A 1 2.16 5.58 12.26
C MET A 1 1.95 4.19 12.83
N GLU A 2 0.91 3.51 12.39
CA GLU A 2 0.59 2.16 12.84
C GLU A 2 1.03 1.14 11.77
N ILE A 3 1.33 -0.09 12.18
CA ILE A 3 1.62 -1.16 11.23
C ILE A 3 0.31 -1.58 10.57
N ALA A 4 0.32 -1.68 9.23
CA ALA A 4 -0.80 -2.22 8.51
C ALA A 4 -1.05 -3.67 8.95
N PRO A 5 -2.27 -4.03 9.42
CA PRO A 5 -2.57 -5.40 9.79
C PRO A 5 -2.33 -6.33 8.60
N ALA A 6 -1.82 -7.54 8.85
CA ALA A 6 -1.59 -8.52 7.80
C ALA A 6 -2.93 -9.01 7.22
N LYS A 7 -2.94 -9.35 5.93
CA LYS A 7 -4.10 -9.96 5.22
C LYS A 7 -5.41 -9.18 5.41
N SER A 8 -5.32 -7.86 5.41
CA SER A 8 -6.44 -6.94 5.59
C SER A 8 -6.50 -5.94 4.43
N LEU A 9 -6.23 -6.41 3.20
CA LEU A 9 -6.13 -5.55 2.02
C LEU A 9 -7.37 -4.69 1.81
N GLY A 10 -8.57 -5.27 1.99
CA GLY A 10 -9.83 -4.53 1.84
C GLY A 10 -9.88 -3.28 2.73
N SER A 11 -9.57 -3.44 4.03
CA SER A 11 -9.54 -2.35 5.00
C SER A 11 -8.46 -1.32 4.70
N LEU A 12 -7.30 -1.74 4.21
CA LEU A 12 -6.21 -0.83 3.83
C LEU A 12 -6.57 0.01 2.60
N LEU A 13 -7.16 -0.61 1.59
CA LEU A 13 -7.63 0.11 0.40
C LEU A 13 -8.77 1.07 0.76
N GLU A 14 -9.67 0.66 1.65
CA GLU A 14 -10.77 1.51 2.12
C GLU A 14 -10.26 2.71 2.93
N HIS A 15 -9.26 2.52 3.79
CA HIS A 15 -8.59 3.61 4.48
C HIS A 15 -8.02 4.64 3.50
N VAL A 16 -7.41 4.20 2.40
CA VAL A 16 -6.91 5.12 1.35
C VAL A 16 -8.04 5.82 0.61
N ARG A 17 -9.16 5.13 0.33
CA ARG A 17 -10.33 5.72 -0.34
C ARG A 17 -11.02 6.79 0.48
N THR A 18 -11.06 6.62 1.80
CA THR A 18 -11.65 7.57 2.76
C THR A 18 -10.75 8.77 3.08
N GLY A 19 -9.57 8.85 2.44
CA GLY A 19 -8.65 9.99 2.54
C GLY A 19 -7.41 9.73 3.37
N GLY A 20 -7.29 8.55 3.96
CA GLY A 20 -6.08 8.08 4.64
C GLY A 20 -4.91 7.84 3.67
N ARG A 21 -3.74 7.57 4.23
CA ARG A 21 -2.51 7.33 3.46
C ARG A 21 -1.79 6.09 3.98
N LEU A 22 -1.18 5.35 3.06
CA LEU A 22 -0.26 4.27 3.40
C LEU A 22 1.17 4.68 3.09
N GLY A 23 2.11 4.22 3.90
CA GLY A 23 3.53 4.49 3.73
C GLY A 23 4.34 3.21 3.70
N VAL A 24 5.29 3.12 2.77
CA VAL A 24 6.37 2.14 2.80
C VAL A 24 7.65 2.91 3.05
N PHE A 25 8.23 2.70 4.24
CA PHE A 25 9.42 3.41 4.68
C PHE A 25 10.60 2.44 4.68
N THR A 26 11.55 2.72 3.79
CA THR A 26 12.86 2.06 3.76
C THR A 26 13.91 3.05 4.24
N TYR A 27 15.10 2.57 4.59
CA TYR A 27 16.20 3.43 5.03
C TYR A 27 16.51 4.58 4.05
N LEU A 28 16.38 4.31 2.74
CA LEU A 28 16.75 5.27 1.69
C LEU A 28 15.57 6.01 1.06
N ARG A 29 14.34 5.52 1.24
CA ARG A 29 13.17 6.01 0.49
C ARG A 29 11.87 5.82 1.27
N SER A 30 10.98 6.80 1.12
CA SER A 30 9.61 6.76 1.60
C SER A 30 8.66 6.78 0.41
N THR A 31 7.85 5.74 0.26
CA THR A 31 6.78 5.68 -0.75
C THR A 31 5.46 5.93 -0.07
N ILE A 32 4.73 6.96 -0.50
CA ILE A 32 3.41 7.30 0.01
C ILE A 32 2.36 6.90 -1.02
N ILE A 33 1.34 6.20 -0.55
CA ILE A 33 0.18 5.77 -1.32
C ILE A 33 -1.01 6.55 -0.80
N ASP A 34 -1.57 7.36 -1.67
CA ASP A 34 -2.78 8.14 -1.43
C ASP A 34 -3.89 7.76 -2.42
N ALA A 35 -5.05 8.40 -2.27
CA ALA A 35 -6.19 8.17 -3.15
C ALA A 35 -5.88 8.46 -4.64
N LYS A 36 -4.96 9.37 -4.94
CA LYS A 36 -4.57 9.70 -6.32
C LYS A 36 -3.78 8.56 -6.94
N VAL A 37 -2.82 8.00 -6.19
CA VAL A 37 -2.06 6.82 -6.61
C VAL A 37 -3.00 5.63 -6.79
N LEU A 38 -3.87 5.34 -5.82
CA LEU A 38 -4.82 4.23 -5.91
C LEU A 38 -5.72 4.34 -7.15
N ARG A 39 -6.35 5.50 -7.35
CA ARG A 39 -7.23 5.75 -8.50
C ARG A 39 -6.51 5.60 -9.84
N ARG A 40 -5.22 5.90 -9.93
CA ARG A 40 -4.44 5.74 -11.16
C ARG A 40 -4.36 4.27 -11.58
N PHE A 41 -4.17 3.36 -10.62
CA PHE A 41 -4.11 1.93 -10.88
C PHE A 41 -5.50 1.35 -11.17
N GLU A 42 -6.51 1.74 -10.39
CA GLU A 42 -7.90 1.33 -10.62
C GLU A 42 -8.39 1.71 -12.03
N LYS A 43 -8.08 2.92 -12.50
CA LYS A 43 -8.42 3.38 -13.86
C LYS A 43 -7.78 2.55 -14.97
N GLN A 44 -6.66 1.90 -14.71
CA GLN A 44 -5.95 1.06 -15.67
C GLN A 44 -6.38 -0.42 -15.57
N GLY A 45 -7.30 -0.75 -14.64
CA GLY A 45 -7.64 -2.15 -14.34
C GLY A 45 -6.47 -2.92 -13.70
N GLU A 46 -5.49 -2.20 -13.16
CA GLU A 46 -4.28 -2.77 -12.58
C GLU A 46 -4.36 -2.75 -11.05
N TRP A 47 -3.72 -3.71 -10.40
CA TRP A 47 -3.61 -3.73 -8.94
C TRP A 47 -2.43 -2.86 -8.49
N LEU A 48 -2.65 -2.05 -7.44
CA LEU A 48 -1.57 -1.35 -6.73
C LEU A 48 -0.97 -2.22 -5.64
N LEU A 49 -1.83 -2.84 -4.84
CA LEU A 49 -1.49 -3.70 -3.70
C LEU A 49 -2.26 -5.01 -3.84
N ARG A 50 -1.59 -6.12 -3.56
CA ARG A 50 -2.21 -7.45 -3.41
C ARG A 50 -1.62 -8.16 -2.21
N GLU A 51 -2.37 -9.08 -1.64
CA GLU A 51 -1.86 -9.98 -0.60
C GLU A 51 -0.94 -11.02 -1.25
N GLU A 52 0.18 -11.30 -0.60
CA GLU A 52 1.14 -12.32 -1.07
C GLU A 52 1.85 -12.90 0.15
N GLY A 53 1.78 -14.21 0.34
CA GLY A 53 2.35 -14.87 1.52
C GLY A 53 1.82 -14.28 2.82
N ASP A 54 2.73 -13.83 3.68
CA ASP A 54 2.41 -13.19 4.96
C ASP A 54 2.39 -11.66 4.90
N GLY A 55 2.78 -11.09 3.76
CA GLY A 55 2.88 -9.67 3.55
C GLY A 55 2.03 -9.18 2.38
N TYR A 56 2.58 -8.22 1.66
CA TYR A 56 1.90 -7.58 0.54
C TYR A 56 2.83 -7.46 -0.66
N ARG A 57 2.28 -7.47 -1.86
CA ARG A 57 3.00 -7.07 -3.06
C ARG A 57 2.54 -5.69 -3.49
N LEU A 58 3.49 -4.77 -3.59
CA LEU A 58 3.27 -3.41 -4.10
C LEU A 58 3.74 -3.33 -5.55
N ARG A 59 2.88 -2.85 -6.45
CA ARG A 59 3.24 -2.58 -7.83
C ARG A 59 3.96 -1.24 -7.94
N ALA A 60 5.11 -1.25 -8.61
CA ALA A 60 5.95 -0.07 -8.83
C ALA A 60 6.39 -0.02 -10.30
N GLY A 61 5.63 0.72 -11.11
CA GLY A 61 5.86 0.79 -12.56
C GLY A 61 5.65 -0.56 -13.24
N ARG A 62 6.68 -1.05 -13.94
CA ARG A 62 6.67 -2.36 -14.61
C ARG A 62 7.01 -3.54 -13.68
N GLY A 63 7.50 -3.25 -12.48
CA GLY A 63 7.88 -4.26 -11.50
C GLY A 63 6.93 -4.31 -10.30
N SER A 64 7.25 -5.19 -9.37
CA SER A 64 6.57 -5.24 -8.08
C SER A 64 7.54 -5.63 -6.98
N VAL A 65 7.34 -5.08 -5.79
CA VAL A 65 8.17 -5.28 -4.61
C VAL A 65 7.36 -6.04 -3.57
N TYR A 66 7.96 -7.07 -2.97
CA TYR A 66 7.39 -7.75 -1.82
C TYR A 66 7.66 -6.92 -0.56
N LEU A 67 6.60 -6.66 0.19
CA LEU A 67 6.60 -5.96 1.46
C LEU A 67 6.44 -7.00 2.56
N LEU A 68 7.46 -7.10 3.41
CA LEU A 68 7.41 -7.93 4.61
C LEU A 68 6.37 -7.37 5.60
N PRO A 69 5.83 -8.23 6.48
CA PRO A 69 5.02 -7.79 7.61
C PRO A 69 5.70 -6.62 8.35
N GLY A 70 4.96 -5.55 8.64
CA GLY A 70 5.49 -4.36 9.32
C GLY A 70 6.09 -3.27 8.43
N GLN A 71 6.36 -3.54 7.14
CA GLN A 71 6.90 -2.53 6.22
C GLN A 71 5.85 -1.57 5.66
N LEU A 72 4.61 -2.05 5.51
CA LEU A 72 3.47 -1.21 5.16
C LEU A 72 2.88 -0.58 6.43
N LYS A 73 2.74 0.74 6.44
CA LYS A 73 2.26 1.50 7.59
C LYS A 73 1.05 2.35 7.24
N LEU A 74 0.13 2.47 8.18
CA LEU A 74 -0.96 3.45 8.17
C LEU A 74 -0.41 4.80 8.62
N ILE A 75 -0.66 5.83 7.83
CA ILE A 75 -0.35 7.22 8.16
C ILE A 75 -1.66 7.88 8.56
N THR A 76 -1.86 7.98 9.85
CA THR A 76 -2.87 8.82 10.49
C THR A 76 -2.25 10.18 10.78
N ASP A 77 -2.83 11.24 10.21
CA ASP A 77 -2.61 12.62 10.66
C ASP A 77 -3.22 12.81 12.07
#